data_AF-A0A8J3LYB1-F1
#
_entry.id   AF-A0A8J3LYB1-F1
#
_cell.length_a   1.000
_cell.length_b   1.000
_cell.length_c   1.000
_cell.angle_alpha   90.00
_cell.angle_beta   90.00
_cell.angle_gamma   90.00
#
_symmetry.space_group_name_H-M   'P 1'
#
loop_
_entity.id
_entity.type
_entity.pdbx_description
1 polymer ?
#
loop_
_entity_poly.entity_id
_entity_poly.type
_entity_poly.pdbx_seq_one_letter_code
_entity_poly.pdbx_strand_id
1 'polypeptide(L)' 'MAMTLRLDDEQTEALRQRAEFEGTSMQDVALRAVTEYIERHSRADAIAHYTQKIKTDYAEVLRRLGE' A
#
# COMPACT_ATOMS: atom_id res chain seq x y z
N MET A 1 -4.27 15.86 7.04
CA MET A 1 -3.23 15.51 8.03
C MET A 1 -1.90 15.46 7.29
N ALA A 2 -0.83 16.07 7.80
CA ALA A 2 0.48 16.07 7.15
C ALA A 2 1.35 14.95 7.75
N MET A 3 1.93 14.11 6.91
CA MET A 3 2.88 13.06 7.31
C MET A 3 4.23 13.36 6.65
N THR A 4 5.30 13.37 7.45
CA THR A 4 6.66 13.59 6.96
C THR A 4 7.34 12.24 6.76
N LEU A 5 7.76 11.95 5.53
CA LEU A 5 8.55 10.76 5.22
C LEU A 5 10.00 10.98 5.67
N ARG A 6 10.59 9.97 6.31
CA ARG A 6 12.03 9.92 6.57
C ARG A 6 12.66 9.13 5.45
N LEU A 7 13.41 9.82 4.61
CA LEU A 7 14.12 9.24 3.48
C LEU A 7 15.62 9.21 3.77
N ASP A 8 16.29 8.19 3.26
CA ASP A 8 17.75 8.21 3.16
C ASP A 8 18.21 9.05 1.94
N ASP A 9 19.53 9.23 1.82
CA ASP A 9 20.12 10.07 0.77
C ASP A 9 19.87 9.50 -0.63
N GLU A 10 19.88 8.17 -0.77
CA GLU A 10 19.65 7.48 -2.05
C GLU A 10 18.20 7.66 -2.51
N GLN A 11 17.24 7.45 -1.61
CA GLN A 11 15.82 7.65 -1.85
C GLN A 11 15.51 9.12 -2.22
N THR A 12 16.17 10.05 -1.54
CA THR A 12 16.00 11.49 -1.81
C THR A 12 16.50 11.83 -3.21
N GLU A 13 17.67 11.32 -3.59
CA GLU A 13 18.28 11.57 -4.89
C GLU A 13 17.49 10.91 -6.03
N ALA A 14 16.99 9.69 -5.82
CA ALA A 14 16.13 9.00 -6.79
C ALA A 14 14.82 9.77 -7.05
N LEU A 15 14.17 10.29 -6.00
CA LEU A 15 12.97 11.11 -6.15
C LEU A 15 13.26 12.44 -6.85
N ARG A 16 14.42 13.06 -6.58
CA ARG A 16 14.85 14.31 -7.23
C ARG A 16 15.03 14.12 -8.73
N GLN A 17 15.87 13.16 -9.13
CA GLN A 17 16.10 12.86 -10.55
C GLN A 17 14.80 12.53 -11.27
N ARG A 18 13.90 11.79 -10.62
CA ARG A 18 12.60 11.45 -11.22
C ARG A 18 11.70 12.67 -11.38
N ALA A 19 11.68 13.56 -10.40
CA ALA A 19 10.90 14.80 -10.45
C ALA A 19 11.40 15.75 -11.54
N GLU A 20 12.72 15.89 -11.68
CA GLU A 20 13.36 16.67 -12.75
C GLU A 20 13.02 16.10 -14.14
N PHE A 21 13.13 14.77 -14.29
CA PHE A 21 12.77 14.10 -15.54
C PHE A 21 11.29 14.28 -15.91
N GLU A 22 10.39 14.25 -14.92
CA GLU A 22 8.95 14.40 -15.13
C GLU A 22 8.47 15.87 -15.12
N GLY A 23 9.34 16.84 -14.83
CA GLY A 23 8.99 18.26 -14.75
C GLY A 23 7.98 18.57 -13.64
N THR A 24 8.00 17.82 -12.54
CA THR A 24 7.04 17.92 -11.44
C THR A 24 7.75 18.11 -10.10
N SER A 25 7.01 18.33 -9.01
CA SER A 25 7.62 18.40 -7.68
C SER A 25 8.01 17.01 -7.15
N MET A 26 9.08 16.93 -6.34
CA MET A 26 9.46 15.70 -5.64
C MET A 26 8.33 15.12 -4.78
N GLN A 27 7.51 16.00 -4.19
CA GLN A 27 6.36 15.59 -3.37
C GLN A 27 5.29 14.90 -4.22
N ASP A 28 5.02 15.40 -5.42
CA ASP A 28 4.06 14.77 -6.34
C ASP A 28 4.52 13.39 -6.80
N VAL A 29 5.83 13.23 -7.07
CA VAL A 29 6.42 11.91 -7.38
C VAL A 29 6.23 10.96 -6.20
N ALA A 30 6.55 11.40 -4.98
CA ALA A 30 6.40 10.58 -3.78
C ALA A 30 4.94 10.17 -3.54
N LEU A 31 3.99 11.10 -3.70
CA LEU A 31 2.56 10.81 -3.55
C LEU A 31 2.08 9.79 -4.60
N ARG A 32 2.47 9.96 -5.86
CA ARG A 32 2.15 9.01 -6.93
C ARG A 32 2.73 7.63 -6.67
N ALA A 33 3.99 7.55 -6.24
CA ALA A 33 4.64 6.29 -5.89
C ALA A 33 3.90 5.55 -4.74
N VAL A 34 3.46 6.29 -3.71
CA VAL A 34 2.66 5.73 -2.60
C VAL A 34 1.31 5.22 -3.10
N THR A 35 0.59 6.02 -3.90
CA THR A 35 -0.71 5.61 -4.47
C THR A 35 -0.55 4.35 -5.31
N GLU A 36 0.42 4.32 -6.22
CA GLU A 36 0.67 3.19 -7.10
C GLU A 36 1.11 1.94 -6.32
N TYR A 37 1.89 2.11 -5.25
CA TYR A 37 2.23 1.01 -4.34
C TYR A 37 0.97 0.45 -3.68
N ILE A 38 0.13 1.30 -3.10
CA ILE A 38 -1.12 0.89 -2.44
C ILE A 38 -2.04 0.20 -3.45
N GLU A 39 -2.25 0.77 -4.64
CA GLU A 39 -3.12 0.20 -5.67
C GLU A 39 -2.65 -1.18 -6.14
N ARG A 40 -1.35 -1.33 -6.39
CA ARG A 40 -0.76 -2.63 -6.78
C ARG A 40 -0.97 -3.71 -5.72
N HIS A 41 -0.89 -3.35 -4.44
CA HIS A 41 -1.03 -4.31 -3.33
C HIS A 41 -2.48 -4.45 -2.86
N SER A 42 -3.36 -3.50 -3.20
CA SER A 42 -4.75 -3.46 -2.75
C SER A 42 -5.58 -4.68 -3.17
N ARG A 43 -5.32 -5.30 -4.32
CA ARG A 43 -6.09 -6.48 -4.78
C ARG A 43 -5.72 -7.73 -3.97
N ALA A 44 -4.43 -7.93 -3.69
CA ALA A 44 -3.94 -9.04 -2.88
C ALA A 44 -4.30 -8.85 -1.39
N ASP A 45 -4.18 -7.61 -0.90
CA ASP A 45 -4.49 -7.26 0.48
C ASP A 45 -5.99 -7.23 0.75
N ALA A 46 -6.82 -6.78 -0.20
CA ALA A 46 -8.28 -6.89 -0.07
C ALA A 46 -8.70 -8.37 -0.01
N ILE A 47 -8.16 -9.23 -0.89
CA ILE A 47 -8.44 -10.67 -0.83
C ILE A 47 -7.97 -11.26 0.52
N ALA A 48 -6.77 -10.92 1.00
CA ALA A 48 -6.27 -11.39 2.28
C ALA A 48 -7.08 -10.88 3.48
N HIS A 49 -7.47 -9.60 3.47
CA HIS A 49 -8.26 -8.94 4.51
C HIS A 49 -9.69 -9.50 4.57
N TYR A 50 -10.36 -9.69 3.44
CA TYR A 50 -11.68 -10.34 3.40
C TYR A 50 -11.59 -11.82 3.79
N THR A 51 -10.53 -12.54 3.40
CA THR A 51 -10.32 -13.93 3.80
C THR A 51 -10.10 -14.07 5.31
N GLN A 52 -9.33 -13.16 5.92
CA GLN A 52 -9.10 -13.16 7.36
C GLN A 52 -10.38 -12.77 8.12
N LYS A 53 -11.15 -11.81 7.62
CA LYS A 53 -12.44 -11.40 8.19
C LYS A 53 -13.49 -12.52 8.12
N ILE A 54 -13.65 -13.20 6.98
CA ILE A 54 -14.59 -14.33 6.83
C ILE A 54 -14.21 -15.51 7.74
N LYS A 55 -12.91 -15.80 7.89
CA LYS A 55 -12.43 -16.86 8.80
C LYS A 55 -12.77 -16.53 10.26
N THR A 56 -12.64 -15.27 10.67
CA THR A 56 -13.00 -14.84 12.03
C THR A 56 -14.51 -14.83 12.25
N ASP A 57 -15.28 -14.33 11.28
CA ASP A 57 -16.73 -14.15 11.40
C ASP A 57 -17.51 -15.48 11.31
N TYR A 58 -17.00 -16.47 10.56
CA TYR A 58 -17.68 -17.77 10.35
C TYR A 58 -16.90 -18.98 10.93
N ALA A 59 -15.91 -18.74 11.79
CA ALA A 59 -15.10 -19.78 12.42
C ALA A 59 -15.94 -20.88 13.10
N GLU A 60 -17.07 -20.52 13.67
CA GLU A 60 -17.96 -21.44 14.40
C GLU A 60 -18.89 -22.21 13.46
N VAL A 61 -19.36 -21.57 12.39
CA VAL A 61 -20.26 -22.20 11.39
C VAL A 61 -19.49 -23.21 10.54
N LEU A 62 -18.27 -22.88 10.12
CA LEU A 62 -17.40 -23.79 9.36
C LEU A 62 -16.98 -25.00 10.20
N ARG A 63 -16.80 -24.84 11.51
CA ARG A 63 -16.49 -25.93 12.45
C ARG A 63 -17.64 -26.93 12.56
N ARG A 64 -18.88 -26.42 12.61
CA ARG A 64 -20.11 -27.23 12.74
C ARG A 64 -20.56 -27.91 11.44
N LEU A 65 -20.04 -27.49 10.28
CA LEU A 65 -20.32 -28.12 8.98
C LEU A 65 -19.35 -29.28 8.66
N GLY A 66 -18.21 -29.34 9.36
CA GLY A 66 -17.23 -30.43 9.26
C GLY A 66 -17.42 -31.54 10.29
N GLU A 67 -18.36 -31.38 11.21
CA GLU A 67 -18.90 -32.43 12.10
C GLU A 67 -20.11 -33.10 11.42
#